data_AF-A0A293MDU6-F1
#
_entry.id   AF-A0A293MDU6-F1
#
_cell.length_a   1.000
_cell.length_b   1.000
_cell.length_c   1.000
_cell.angle_alpha   90.00
_cell.angle_beta   90.00
_cell.angle_gamma   90.00
#
_symmetry.space_group_name_H-M   'P 1'
#
loop_
_entity.id
_entity.type
_entity.pdbx_description
1 polymer ?
#
loop_
_entity_poly.entity_id
_entity_poly.type
_entity_poly.pdbx_seq_one_letter_code
_entity_poly.pdbx_strand_id
1 'polypeptide(L)'
;MKEVLAAQGLAISEIPSDGNCMYKAVEHQLSLQEIEKPMAALRQEVADYMLLHVEEFLPFLTSKRTGDMMDTEEFEEYCTEVATTPMWGGQVELRALSHVCKAPIIVVQATGPSIGT
;
A
#
# COMPACT_ATOMS: atom_id res chain seq x y z
N MET A 1 7.40 -11.90 -17.37
CA MET A 1 6.30 -11.13 -16.73
C MET A 1 5.04 -11.10 -17.61
N LYS A 2 5.09 -10.58 -18.85
CA LYS A 2 3.91 -10.58 -19.75
C LYS A 2 3.34 -11.99 -20.01
N GLU A 3 4.20 -12.99 -20.19
CA GLU A 3 3.79 -14.38 -20.43
C GLU A 3 3.19 -15.04 -19.18
N VAL A 4 3.71 -14.73 -17.99
CA VAL A 4 3.19 -15.24 -16.69
C VAL A 4 1.81 -14.67 -16.41
N LEU A 5 1.61 -13.37 -16.68
CA LEU A 5 0.31 -12.71 -16.54
C LEU A 5 -0.68 -13.21 -17.59
N ALA A 6 -0.27 -13.35 -18.84
CA ALA A 6 -1.11 -13.88 -19.91
C ALA A 6 -1.57 -15.32 -19.65
N ALA A 7 -0.71 -16.17 -19.08
CA ALA A 7 -1.08 -17.52 -18.67
C ALA A 7 -2.15 -17.56 -17.56
N GLN A 8 -2.31 -16.46 -16.81
CA GLN A 8 -3.33 -16.28 -15.77
C GLN A 8 -4.54 -15.45 -16.24
N GLY A 9 -4.58 -15.08 -17.53
CA GLY A 9 -5.62 -14.20 -18.08
C GLY A 9 -5.52 -12.75 -17.61
N LEU A 10 -4.36 -12.33 -17.09
CA LEU A 10 -4.10 -10.99 -16.58
C LEU A 10 -3.39 -10.12 -17.64
N ALA A 11 -3.71 -8.83 -17.64
CA ALA A 11 -3.07 -7.82 -18.48
C ALA A 11 -2.41 -6.74 -17.61
N ILE A 12 -1.36 -6.10 -18.14
CA ILE A 12 -0.69 -4.98 -17.46
C ILE A 12 -1.45 -3.69 -17.80
N SER A 13 -1.82 -2.93 -16.76
CA SER A 13 -2.26 -1.55 -16.88
C SER A 13 -1.11 -0.63 -16.46
N GLU A 14 -0.78 0.37 -17.27
CA GLU A 14 0.29 1.31 -16.95
C GLU A 14 -0.21 2.38 -15.98
N ILE A 15 0.41 2.44 -14.80
CA ILE A 15 0.20 3.50 -13.81
C ILE A 15 1.42 4.43 -13.84
N PRO A 16 1.25 5.76 -13.87
CA PRO A 16 2.35 6.70 -13.80
C PRO A 16 3.27 6.43 -12.61
N SER A 17 4.58 6.47 -12.83
CA SER A 17 5.59 6.32 -11.78
C SER A 17 5.80 7.62 -11.01
N ASP A 18 4.71 8.22 -10.51
CA ASP A 18 4.76 9.18 -9.42
C ASP A 18 4.53 8.40 -8.11
N GLY A 19 5.06 8.86 -6.96
CA GLY A 19 5.01 8.10 -5.70
C GLY A 19 3.62 7.74 -5.15
N ASN A 20 2.58 7.95 -5.93
CA ASN A 20 1.22 7.48 -5.75
C ASN A 20 0.90 6.15 -6.46
N CYS A 21 1.85 5.58 -7.21
CA CYS A 21 1.60 4.46 -8.11
C CYS A 21 0.92 3.26 -7.42
N MET A 22 1.29 2.94 -6.18
CA MET A 22 0.67 1.87 -5.40
C MET A 22 -0.83 2.13 -5.16
N TYR A 23 -1.19 3.32 -4.65
CA TYR A 23 -2.59 3.66 -4.36
C TYR A 23 -3.41 3.82 -5.65
N LYS A 24 -2.82 4.37 -6.72
CA LYS A 24 -3.47 4.45 -8.03
C LYS A 24 -3.70 3.07 -8.65
N ALA A 25 -2.78 2.13 -8.46
CA ALA A 25 -2.96 0.75 -8.90
C ALA A 25 -4.14 0.09 -8.16
N VAL A 26 -4.28 0.31 -6.86
CA VAL A 26 -5.41 -0.20 -6.07
C VAL A 26 -6.72 0.48 -6.46
N GLU A 27 -6.75 1.82 -6.59
CA GLU A 27 -7.90 2.58 -7.09
C GLU A 27 -8.39 2.04 -8.45
N HIS A 28 -7.45 1.78 -9.37
CA HIS A 28 -7.77 1.16 -10.66
C HIS A 28 -8.34 -0.26 -10.51
N GLN A 29 -7.81 -1.10 -9.63
CA GLN A 29 -8.36 -2.44 -9.42
C GLN A 29 -9.76 -2.40 -8.78
N LEU A 30 -10.01 -1.47 -7.86
CA LEU A 30 -11.31 -1.28 -7.24
C LEU A 30 -12.35 -0.77 -8.26
N SER A 31 -11.96 0.13 -9.17
CA SER A 31 -12.88 0.61 -10.20
C SER A 31 -13.31 -0.48 -11.19
N LEU A 32 -12.45 -1.46 -11.47
CA LEU A 32 -12.82 -2.66 -12.26
C LEU A 32 -13.85 -3.55 -11.54
N GLN A 33 -14.00 -3.39 -10.23
CA GLN A 33 -15.01 -4.07 -9.41
C GLN A 33 -16.22 -3.18 -9.09
N GLU A 34 -16.37 -2.04 -9.79
CA GLU A 34 -17.42 -1.04 -9.56
C GLU A 34 -17.39 -0.42 -8.15
N ILE A 35 -16.21 -0.42 -7.51
CA ILE A 35 -15.97 0.22 -6.21
C ILE A 35 -15.28 1.57 -6.47
N GLU A 36 -16.03 2.65 -6.30
CA GLU A 36 -15.49 4.01 -6.38
C GLU A 36 -14.84 4.40 -5.05
N LYS A 37 -13.50 4.35 -4.99
CA LYS A 37 -12.75 4.86 -3.86
C LYS A 37 -11.54 5.65 -4.35
N PRO A 38 -11.55 6.99 -4.20
CA PRO A 38 -10.46 7.81 -4.71
C PRO A 38 -9.17 7.55 -3.92
N MET A 39 -8.03 7.68 -4.59
CA MET A 39 -6.70 7.50 -4.01
C MET A 39 -6.50 8.28 -2.70
N ALA A 40 -7.03 9.50 -2.61
CA ALA A 40 -6.94 10.31 -1.39
C ALA A 40 -7.70 9.68 -0.21
N ALA A 41 -8.87 9.07 -0.46
CA ALA A 41 -9.62 8.35 0.57
C ALA A 41 -8.88 7.08 0.99
N LEU A 42 -8.30 6.33 0.05
CA LEU A 42 -7.48 5.17 0.36
C LEU A 42 -6.29 5.52 1.27
N ARG A 43 -5.60 6.63 0.98
CA ARG A 43 -4.48 7.11 1.81
C ARG A 43 -4.92 7.45 3.23
N GLN A 44 -6.04 8.16 3.37
CA GLN A 44 -6.58 8.53 4.68
C GLN A 44 -7.00 7.29 5.48
N GLU A 45 -7.77 6.39 4.87
CA GLU A 45 -8.25 5.18 5.54
C GLU A 45 -7.09 4.26 5.97
N VAL A 46 -6.01 4.20 5.18
CA VAL A 46 -4.79 3.46 5.55
C VAL A 46 -4.09 4.09 6.74
N ALA A 47 -3.90 5.41 6.75
CA ALA A 47 -3.30 6.11 7.88
C ALA A 47 -4.12 5.92 9.16
N ASP A 48 -5.46 6.07 9.06
CA ASP A 48 -6.37 5.87 10.19
C ASP A 48 -6.32 4.42 10.71
N TYR A 49 -6.26 3.43 9.80
CA TYR A 49 -6.12 2.02 10.16
C TYR A 49 -4.80 1.73 10.88
N MET A 50 -3.70 2.31 10.39
CA MET A 50 -2.38 2.16 11.00
C MET A 50 -2.33 2.77 12.40
N LEU A 51 -2.92 3.95 12.58
CA LEU A 51 -3.05 4.61 13.89
C LEU A 51 -3.90 3.81 14.87
N LEU A 52 -4.94 3.12 14.41
CA LEU A 52 -5.77 2.27 15.27
C LEU A 52 -5.06 0.97 15.69
N HIS A 53 -4.05 0.55 14.94
CA HIS A 53 -3.36 -0.72 15.09
C HIS A 53 -1.84 -0.56 15.22
N VAL A 54 -1.40 0.45 15.98
CA VAL A 54 0.02 0.81 16.14
C VAL A 54 0.91 -0.41 16.43
N GLU A 55 0.50 -1.28 17.35
CA GLU A 55 1.28 -2.46 17.74
C GLU A 55 1.52 -3.47 16.60
N GLU A 56 0.65 -3.52 15.59
CA GLU A 56 0.82 -4.37 14.41
C GLU A 56 1.87 -3.79 13.44
N PHE A 57 1.99 -2.47 13.36
CA PHE A 57 2.77 -1.81 12.32
C PHE A 57 4.11 -1.24 12.81
N LEU A 58 4.14 -0.66 14.01
CA LEU A 58 5.30 -0.01 14.59
C LEU A 58 6.57 -0.88 14.60
N PRO A 59 6.52 -2.20 14.89
CA PRO A 59 7.71 -3.05 14.88
C PRO A 59 8.40 -3.18 13.52
N PHE A 60 7.71 -2.86 12.43
CA PHE A 60 8.21 -2.94 11.06
C PHE A 60 8.73 -1.59 10.52
N LEU A 61 8.64 -0.53 11.33
CA LEU A 61 9.06 0.81 10.95
C LEU A 61 10.31 1.24 11.70
N THR A 62 11.16 1.97 10.99
CA THR A 62 12.45 2.46 11.50
C THR A 62 12.43 3.99 11.49
N SER A 63 12.91 4.60 12.56
CA SER A 63 13.07 6.03 12.66
C SER A 63 13.97 6.54 11.53
N LYS A 64 13.50 7.55 10.79
CA LYS A 64 14.35 8.25 9.79
C LYS A 64 15.47 9.06 10.46
N ARG A 65 15.31 9.40 11.75
CA ARG A 65 16.22 10.27 12.51
C ARG A 65 17.35 9.49 13.14
N THR A 66 17.02 8.35 13.77
CA THR A 66 18.00 7.56 14.54
C THR A 66 18.45 6.30 13.81
N GLY A 67 17.63 5.77 12.89
CA GLY A 67 17.87 4.47 12.26
C GLY A 67 17.52 3.28 13.16
N ASP A 68 17.01 3.54 14.37
CA ASP A 68 16.52 2.54 15.32
C ASP A 68 14.99 2.35 15.19
N MET A 69 14.37 1.61 16.11
CA MET A 69 12.92 1.45 16.15
C MET A 69 12.24 2.83 16.23
N MET A 70 11.23 3.03 15.39
CA MET A 70 10.40 4.22 15.39
C MET A 70 9.63 4.32 16.71
N ASP A 71 9.54 5.52 17.28
CA ASP A 71 8.69 5.79 18.44
C ASP A 71 7.26 6.17 18.02
N THR A 72 6.35 6.27 18.99
CA THR A 72 4.94 6.56 18.71
C THR A 72 4.72 7.95 18.10
N GLU A 73 5.54 8.94 18.45
CA GLU A 73 5.41 10.30 17.91
C GLU A 73 5.82 10.32 16.43
N GLU A 74 6.95 9.71 16.10
CA GLU A 74 7.39 9.54 14.72
C GLU A 74 6.42 8.68 13.89
N PHE A 75 5.71 7.74 14.52
CA PHE A 75 4.69 6.94 13.86
C PHE A 75 3.44 7.75 13.48
N GLU A 76 3.02 8.69 14.33
CA GLU A 76 1.92 9.59 14.02
C GLU A 76 2.27 10.53 12.87
N GLU A 77 3.51 11.04 12.85
CA GLU A 77 4.06 11.80 11.73
C GLU A 77 4.10 10.96 10.45
N TYR A 78 4.55 9.71 10.54
CA TYR A 78 4.56 8.76 9.43
C TYR A 78 3.17 8.54 8.85
N CYS A 79 2.15 8.29 9.69
CA CYS A 79 0.77 8.12 9.24
C CYS A 79 0.24 9.39 8.56
N THR A 80 0.62 10.57 9.06
CA THR A 80 0.29 11.85 8.43
C THR A 80 0.93 11.98 7.04
N GLU A 81 2.21 11.59 6.90
CA GLU A 81 2.87 11.56 5.60
C GLU A 81 2.16 10.60 4.63
N VAL A 82 1.74 9.41 5.12
CA VAL A 82 1.01 8.41 4.32
C VAL A 82 -0.30 8.98 3.77
N ALA A 83 -1.04 9.70 4.61
CA ALA A 83 -2.30 10.34 4.24
C ALA A 83 -2.13 11.47 3.22
N THR A 84 -1.08 12.30 3.37
CA THR A 84 -1.03 13.63 2.73
C THR A 84 0.02 13.78 1.63
N THR A 85 1.00 12.88 1.53
CA THR A 85 2.14 13.03 0.61
C THR A 85 2.17 11.91 -0.43
N PRO A 86 2.84 12.11 -1.58
CA PRO A 86 3.10 11.04 -2.54
C PRO A 86 4.26 10.15 -2.08
N MET A 87 4.37 9.84 -0.79
CA MET A 87 5.38 8.91 -0.31
C MET A 87 5.12 7.51 -0.86
N TRP A 88 6.23 6.82 -1.17
CA TRP A 88 6.18 5.46 -1.67
C TRP A 88 5.68 4.54 -0.56
N GLY A 89 4.63 3.77 -0.86
CA GLY A 89 4.19 2.70 0.01
C GLY A 89 4.91 1.39 -0.28
N GLY A 90 5.09 0.58 0.76
CA GLY A 90 5.67 -0.74 0.73
C GLY A 90 4.74 -1.77 1.36
N GLN A 91 5.33 -2.78 2.01
CA GLN A 91 4.60 -3.93 2.50
C GLN A 91 3.67 -3.61 3.68
N VAL A 92 4.07 -2.65 4.53
CA VAL A 92 3.29 -2.12 5.65
C VAL A 92 1.98 -1.49 5.16
N GLU A 93 2.06 -0.62 4.14
CA GLU A 93 0.88 0.04 3.59
C GLU A 93 0.01 -0.93 2.81
N LEU A 94 0.60 -1.92 2.11
CA LEU A 94 -0.15 -2.97 1.41
C LEU A 94 -0.94 -3.85 2.39
N ARG A 95 -0.36 -4.19 3.53
CA ARG A 95 -1.05 -4.91 4.61
C ARG A 95 -2.26 -4.12 5.10
N ALA A 96 -2.06 -2.84 5.43
CA ALA A 96 -3.16 -1.97 5.84
C ALA A 96 -4.22 -1.81 4.74
N LEU A 97 -3.82 -1.66 3.48
CA LEU A 97 -4.71 -1.58 2.33
C LEU A 97 -5.56 -2.84 2.16
N SER A 98 -5.00 -4.04 2.37
CA SER A 98 -5.73 -5.31 2.32
C SER A 98 -6.88 -5.32 3.34
N HIS A 99 -6.62 -4.83 4.55
CA HIS A 99 -7.65 -4.68 5.60
C HIS A 99 -8.69 -3.60 5.28
N VAL A 100 -8.25 -2.43 4.82
CA VAL A 100 -9.12 -1.30 4.46
C VAL A 100 -10.04 -1.65 3.28
N CYS A 101 -9.51 -2.31 2.26
CA CYS A 101 -10.27 -2.75 1.08
C CYS A 101 -11.08 -4.02 1.35
N LYS A 102 -10.83 -4.72 2.47
CA LYS A 102 -11.41 -6.02 2.81
C LYS A 102 -11.26 -7.04 1.68
N ALA A 103 -10.13 -6.97 0.98
CA ALA A 103 -9.85 -7.76 -0.20
C ALA A 103 -8.35 -8.12 -0.22
N PRO A 104 -8.00 -9.36 -0.56
CA PRO A 104 -6.60 -9.77 -0.61
C PRO A 104 -5.86 -9.03 -1.72
N ILE A 105 -4.64 -8.57 -1.42
CA ILE A 105 -3.76 -7.93 -2.42
C ILE A 105 -2.65 -8.90 -2.81
N ILE A 106 -2.55 -9.19 -4.11
CA ILE A 106 -1.54 -10.08 -4.69
C ILE A 106 -0.52 -9.25 -5.44
N VAL A 107 0.74 -9.25 -4.98
CA VAL A 107 1.84 -8.56 -5.64
C VAL A 107 2.60 -9.55 -6.52
N VAL A 108 2.54 -9.33 -7.84
CA VAL A 108 3.29 -10.12 -8.83
C VAL A 108 4.57 -9.39 -9.21
N GLN A 109 5.72 -10.01 -8.94
CA GLN A 109 7.04 -9.44 -9.20
C GLN A 109 7.69 -10.11 -10.43
N ALA A 110 8.52 -9.37 -11.16
CA ALA A 110 9.17 -9.87 -12.38
C ALA A 110 10.21 -10.98 -12.11
N THR A 111 10.81 -10.96 -10.93
CA THR A 111 11.80 -11.93 -10.43
C THR A 111 11.51 -12.23 -8.97
N GLY A 112 11.31 -13.49 -8.60
CA GLY A 112 10.94 -13.92 -7.25
C GLY A 112 9.52 -14.52 -7.17
N PRO A 113 9.18 -15.24 -6.08
CA PRO A 113 7.85 -15.78 -5.86
C PRO A 113 6.81 -14.68 -5.61
N SER A 114 5.55 -14.91 -6.00
CA SER A 114 4.44 -14.00 -5.71
C SER A 114 4.22 -13.86 -4.20
N ILE A 115 4.02 -12.63 -3.71
CA ILE A 115 3.77 -12.34 -2.30
C ILE A 115 2.29 -11.95 -2.16
N GLY A 116 1.56 -12.59 -1.24
CA GLY A 116 0.17 -12.30 -0.91
C GLY A 116 0.01 -11.96 0.58
N THR A 117 -0.85 -11.00 0.88
CA THR A 117 -1.15 -10.54 2.26
C THR A 117 -2.63 -10.41 2.50
#